data_AF-A0A0F4RHD8-F1
#
_entry.id   AF-A0A0F4RHD8-F1
#
_cell.length_a   1.000
_cell.length_b   1.000
_cell.length_c   1.000
_cell.angle_alpha   90.00
_cell.angle_beta   90.00
_cell.angle_gamma   90.00
#
_symmetry.space_group_name_H-M   'P 1'
#
loop_
_entity.id
_entity.type
_entity.pdbx_description
1 polymer ?
#
loop_
_entity_poly.entity_id
_entity_poly.type
_entity_poly.pdbx_seq_one_letter_code
_entity_poly.pdbx_strand_id
1 'polypeptide(L)'
;MSKFDYFVILAEMRTGSNFLEANLNAVDGLTCHGEAFNPAFIGYPKNDTLLGMTYAQRETDPEALIEKIRASDGLNGFRLFHDHDHRALDIVLADPRCAKVILNRNPLDSYVSWKAARATGQWKLTNATHSKFTEVQFDQAEFETQLEILQKFQRDVQHRLQTTGQTGFYIGYDDLRDVDVMNGLLRFIGADARIDSLDKKLKKQNPEPLEKRVQNFSEMREALRDLDRFDLSRTPNFEPRRGPAIPTYIAADGAGLLYMPLRSGPDWSVKRFLGDLEGVRPRALQRKFTQKTLRQWQASRVGHRSFTVLRHPVARAHAAFCDCILSDGAGSFPGIRANLIKVHKLRIPDGIADISDRTGYDDTQHYKAFLSFLQFLKNNLSGQTSIRVDPAWASQLTLLQGMAEFGFPDVIMREERLEVELHALARQRGVLDPPAIQPTAHAHHDRLIAIYDAEIEKAAHEAYARDYEAFGFGAWA
;
A
#
# COMPACT_ATOMS: atom_id res chain seq x y z
N MET A 1 18.90 22.51 -23.96
CA MET A 1 18.64 21.12 -24.38
C MET A 1 17.26 20.76 -23.88
N SER A 2 16.39 20.17 -24.72
CA SER A 2 15.08 19.72 -24.27
C SER A 2 15.24 18.67 -23.16
N LYS A 3 14.34 18.70 -22.18
CA LYS A 3 14.37 17.77 -21.04
C LYS A 3 14.05 16.33 -21.46
N PHE A 4 13.26 16.19 -22.52
CA PHE A 4 12.79 14.93 -23.07
C PHE A 4 13.01 14.90 -24.58
N ASP A 5 13.20 13.70 -25.14
CA ASP A 5 13.36 13.48 -26.58
C ASP A 5 12.07 13.03 -27.26
N TYR A 6 11.16 12.43 -26.49
CA TYR A 6 9.89 11.93 -26.95
C TYR A 6 8.94 11.77 -25.76
N PHE A 7 7.67 11.51 -26.02
CA PHE A 7 6.69 11.30 -24.95
C PHE A 7 5.81 10.06 -25.18
N VAL A 8 5.25 9.54 -24.09
CA VAL A 8 4.23 8.49 -24.11
C VAL A 8 3.01 8.94 -23.33
N ILE A 9 1.83 8.69 -23.89
CA ILE A 9 0.55 8.85 -23.21
C ILE A 9 0.10 7.47 -22.75
N LEU A 10 0.37 7.17 -21.48
CA LEU A 10 -0.13 6.00 -20.77
C LEU A 10 -1.59 6.26 -20.44
N ALA A 11 -2.49 5.57 -21.12
CA ALA A 11 -3.92 5.80 -21.02
C ALA A 11 -4.69 4.49 -21.17
N GLU A 12 -6.01 4.60 -21.17
CA GLU A 12 -6.90 3.45 -21.34
C GLU A 12 -7.97 3.72 -22.37
N MET A 13 -8.61 2.66 -22.85
CA MET A 13 -9.77 2.81 -23.72
C MET A 13 -10.79 3.76 -23.07
N ARG A 14 -11.27 4.74 -23.83
CA ARG A 14 -12.31 5.69 -23.40
C ARG A 14 -11.91 6.65 -22.26
N THR A 15 -10.62 6.81 -21.99
CA THR A 15 -10.10 7.84 -21.05
C THR A 15 -10.03 9.26 -21.63
N GLY A 16 -10.33 9.44 -22.91
CA GLY A 16 -10.16 10.72 -23.61
C GLY A 16 -8.83 10.86 -24.35
N SER A 17 -8.03 9.80 -24.43
CA SER A 17 -6.70 9.83 -25.06
C SER A 17 -6.71 10.32 -26.53
N ASN A 18 -7.76 10.04 -27.30
CA ASN A 18 -7.94 10.61 -28.65
C ASN A 18 -8.09 12.15 -28.64
N PHE A 19 -8.77 12.70 -27.64
CA PHE A 19 -8.95 14.16 -27.53
C PHE A 19 -7.63 14.83 -27.14
N LEU A 20 -6.90 14.23 -26.20
CA LEU A 20 -5.56 14.67 -25.82
C LEU A 20 -4.61 14.64 -27.03
N GLU A 21 -4.58 13.52 -27.77
CA GLU A 21 -3.81 13.38 -29.01
C GLU A 21 -4.15 14.48 -30.02
N ALA A 22 -5.44 14.73 -30.28
CA ALA A 22 -5.86 15.75 -31.25
C ALA A 22 -5.39 17.16 -30.86
N ASN A 23 -5.43 17.51 -29.57
CA ASN A 23 -4.94 18.80 -29.10
C ASN A 23 -3.42 18.90 -29.16
N LEU A 24 -2.69 17.83 -28.81
CA LEU A 24 -1.22 17.82 -28.95
C LEU A 24 -0.80 17.95 -30.42
N ASN A 25 -1.47 17.25 -31.34
CA ASN A 25 -1.20 17.33 -32.77
C ASN A 25 -1.60 18.68 -33.41
N ALA A 26 -2.37 19.51 -32.71
CA ALA A 26 -2.70 20.86 -33.15
C ALA A 26 -1.62 21.89 -32.75
N VAL A 27 -0.64 21.50 -31.94
CA VAL A 27 0.47 22.35 -31.52
C VAL A 27 1.65 22.19 -32.47
N ASP A 28 2.15 23.29 -33.00
CA ASP A 28 3.31 23.30 -33.89
C ASP A 28 4.53 22.65 -33.20
N GLY A 29 5.17 21.72 -33.92
CA GLY A 29 6.34 20.99 -33.42
C GLY A 29 6.01 19.79 -32.53
N LEU A 30 4.74 19.43 -32.34
CA LEU A 30 4.33 18.21 -31.66
C LEU A 30 3.68 17.21 -32.63
N THR A 31 3.97 15.93 -32.43
CA THR A 31 3.27 14.86 -33.17
C THR A 31 3.11 13.60 -32.31
N CYS A 32 1.88 13.15 -32.14
CA CYS A 32 1.49 11.94 -31.47
C CYS A 32 0.97 10.94 -32.49
N HIS A 33 1.68 9.81 -32.64
CA HIS A 33 1.52 8.79 -33.68
C HIS A 33 0.45 7.74 -33.37
N GLY A 34 -0.64 8.14 -32.68
CA GLY A 34 -1.70 7.23 -32.30
C GLY A 34 -1.22 6.08 -31.39
N GLU A 35 -1.79 4.90 -31.58
CA GLU A 35 -1.49 3.67 -30.83
C GLU A 35 -0.39 2.86 -31.56
N ALA A 36 0.84 3.39 -31.54
CA ALA A 36 2.00 2.84 -32.25
C ALA A 36 2.27 1.35 -31.97
N PHE A 37 1.90 0.88 -30.78
CA PHE A 37 2.15 -0.47 -30.27
C PHE A 37 0.86 -1.29 -30.02
N ASN A 38 -0.23 -0.95 -30.70
CA ASN A 38 -1.47 -1.74 -30.64
C ASN A 38 -1.22 -3.16 -31.21
N PRO A 39 -1.74 -4.25 -30.61
CA PRO A 39 -1.51 -5.62 -31.09
C PRO A 39 -2.24 -5.96 -32.41
N ALA A 40 -3.13 -5.10 -32.92
CA ALA A 40 -3.90 -5.35 -34.14
C ALA A 40 -3.50 -4.47 -35.33
N PHE A 41 -2.81 -3.36 -35.11
CA PHE A 41 -2.42 -2.40 -36.14
C PHE A 41 -1.24 -1.52 -35.69
N ILE A 42 -0.68 -0.71 -36.58
CA ILE A 42 0.43 0.21 -36.27
C ILE A 42 -0.02 1.68 -36.34
N GLY A 43 -0.03 2.36 -35.19
CA GLY A 43 -0.38 3.78 -35.06
C GLY A 43 -1.89 4.04 -35.18
N TYR A 44 -2.47 3.83 -36.36
CA TYR A 44 -3.89 4.04 -36.61
C TYR A 44 -4.52 2.83 -37.32
N PRO A 45 -5.82 2.57 -37.11
CA PRO A 45 -6.52 1.52 -37.84
C PRO A 45 -6.41 1.72 -39.35
N LYS A 46 -6.14 0.62 -40.09
CA LYS A 46 -5.94 0.60 -41.56
C LYS A 46 -4.66 1.30 -42.06
N ASN A 47 -3.72 1.63 -41.18
CA ASN A 47 -2.38 2.02 -41.61
C ASN A 47 -1.51 0.78 -41.81
N ASP A 48 -0.82 0.70 -42.94
CA ASP A 48 0.13 -0.38 -43.23
C ASP A 48 1.54 -0.07 -42.70
N THR A 49 1.87 1.23 -42.55
CA THR A 49 3.18 1.70 -42.09
C THR A 49 3.08 2.90 -41.16
N LEU A 50 4.10 3.06 -40.31
CA LEU A 50 4.33 4.23 -39.47
C LEU A 50 5.82 4.59 -39.52
N LEU A 51 6.15 5.83 -39.88
CA LEU A 51 7.54 6.31 -40.03
C LEU A 51 8.41 5.38 -40.92
N GLY A 52 7.79 4.85 -41.98
CA GLY A 52 8.41 3.92 -42.93
C GLY A 52 8.62 2.50 -42.40
N MET A 53 8.08 2.15 -41.23
CA MET A 53 8.14 0.81 -40.64
C MET A 53 6.78 0.11 -40.75
N THR A 54 6.76 -1.16 -41.14
CA THR A 54 5.53 -1.98 -41.20
C THR A 54 5.17 -2.57 -39.83
N TYR A 55 3.93 -3.05 -39.69
CA TYR A 55 3.49 -3.80 -38.50
C TYR A 55 4.45 -4.96 -38.16
N ALA A 56 4.81 -5.79 -39.15
CA ALA A 56 5.68 -6.95 -38.95
C ALA A 56 7.10 -6.57 -38.52
N GLN A 57 7.63 -5.45 -39.02
CA GLN A 57 8.93 -4.93 -38.61
C GLN A 57 8.89 -4.46 -37.15
N ARG A 58 7.86 -3.70 -36.74
CA ARG A 58 7.68 -3.29 -35.34
C ARG A 58 7.53 -4.48 -34.41
N GLU A 59 6.78 -5.52 -34.80
CA GLU A 59 6.61 -6.71 -33.96
C GLU A 59 7.94 -7.44 -33.72
N THR A 60 8.83 -7.42 -34.70
CA THR A 60 10.18 -7.99 -34.59
C THR A 60 11.07 -7.13 -33.69
N ASP A 61 11.01 -5.81 -33.86
CA ASP A 61 11.87 -4.84 -33.18
C ASP A 61 11.07 -3.57 -32.78
N PRO A 62 10.45 -3.55 -31.59
CA PRO A 62 9.70 -2.40 -31.10
C PRO A 62 10.60 -1.21 -30.74
N GLU A 63 11.86 -1.46 -30.37
CA GLU A 63 12.83 -0.42 -30.02
C GLU A 63 13.18 0.43 -31.25
N ALA A 64 13.35 -0.19 -32.42
CA ALA A 64 13.58 0.53 -33.67
C ALA A 64 12.46 1.52 -34.02
N LEU A 65 11.19 1.24 -33.66
CA LEU A 65 10.11 2.20 -33.85
C LEU A 65 10.22 3.37 -32.86
N ILE A 66 10.59 3.11 -31.60
CA ILE A 66 10.81 4.16 -30.60
C ILE A 66 11.95 5.09 -31.04
N GLU A 67 13.04 4.54 -31.56
CA GLU A 67 14.15 5.34 -32.09
C GLU A 67 13.75 6.19 -33.31
N LYS A 68 12.89 5.67 -34.20
CA LYS A 68 12.31 6.46 -35.29
C LYS A 68 11.42 7.60 -34.79
N ILE A 69 10.62 7.35 -33.78
CA ILE A 69 9.79 8.38 -33.13
C ILE A 69 10.70 9.45 -32.52
N ARG A 70 11.72 9.05 -31.78
CA ARG A 70 12.72 9.95 -31.16
C ARG A 70 13.47 10.81 -32.17
N ALA A 71 13.82 10.24 -33.32
CA ALA A 71 14.60 10.90 -34.38
C ALA A 71 13.74 11.76 -35.33
N SER A 72 12.42 11.75 -35.20
CA SER A 72 11.52 12.53 -36.06
C SER A 72 11.55 14.01 -35.71
N ASP A 73 11.30 14.88 -36.69
CA ASP A 73 11.32 16.33 -36.47
C ASP A 73 10.28 16.77 -35.42
N GLY A 74 10.70 17.65 -34.51
CA GLY A 74 9.89 18.10 -33.38
C GLY A 74 9.85 17.09 -32.23
N LEU A 75 8.96 17.32 -31.26
CA LEU A 75 8.77 16.41 -30.14
C LEU A 75 7.64 15.43 -30.47
N ASN A 76 8.02 14.16 -30.58
CA ASN A 76 7.13 13.10 -31.05
C ASN A 76 6.72 12.17 -29.91
N GLY A 77 5.58 11.51 -30.04
CA GLY A 77 5.09 10.57 -29.03
C GLY A 77 4.00 9.63 -29.53
N PHE A 78 3.44 8.85 -28.61
CA PHE A 78 2.40 7.87 -28.93
C PHE A 78 1.56 7.51 -27.71
N ARG A 79 0.42 6.86 -27.95
CA ARG A 79 -0.48 6.30 -26.93
C ARG A 79 -0.16 4.83 -26.67
N LEU A 80 -0.18 4.44 -25.40
CA LEU A 80 0.08 3.08 -24.95
C LEU A 80 -0.92 2.69 -23.85
N PHE A 81 -1.60 1.54 -24.03
CA PHE A 81 -2.60 1.01 -23.11
C PHE A 81 -2.10 -0.27 -22.42
N HIS A 82 -2.81 -0.75 -21.39
CA HIS A 82 -2.39 -1.93 -20.63
C HIS A 82 -2.25 -3.22 -21.47
N ASP A 83 -3.01 -3.34 -22.56
CA ASP A 83 -3.07 -4.51 -23.44
C ASP A 83 -2.22 -4.34 -24.72
N HIS A 84 -1.40 -3.28 -24.79
CA HIS A 84 -0.44 -3.07 -25.87
C HIS A 84 0.87 -3.82 -25.62
N ASP A 85 1.81 -3.73 -26.58
CA ASP A 85 3.12 -4.40 -26.47
C ASP A 85 3.88 -4.00 -25.20
N HIS A 86 3.99 -4.94 -24.26
CA HIS A 86 4.71 -4.75 -22.99
C HIS A 86 6.20 -4.44 -23.18
N ARG A 87 6.83 -4.84 -24.30
CA ARG A 87 8.24 -4.50 -24.58
C ARG A 87 8.41 -3.00 -24.75
N ALA A 88 7.46 -2.33 -25.40
CA ALA A 88 7.46 -0.88 -25.54
C ALA A 88 7.25 -0.20 -24.19
N LEU A 89 6.35 -0.74 -23.35
CA LEU A 89 6.15 -0.27 -21.97
C LEU A 89 7.44 -0.33 -21.15
N ASP A 90 8.19 -1.43 -21.28
CA ASP A 90 9.48 -1.61 -20.61
C ASP A 90 10.48 -0.53 -20.99
N ILE A 91 10.63 -0.28 -22.29
CA ILE A 91 11.55 0.73 -22.82
C ILE A 91 11.18 2.12 -22.30
N VAL A 92 9.92 2.55 -22.47
CA VAL A 92 9.53 3.92 -22.13
C VAL A 92 9.53 4.19 -20.62
N LEU A 93 9.17 3.20 -19.80
CA LEU A 93 9.18 3.36 -18.34
C LEU A 93 10.61 3.34 -17.78
N ALA A 94 11.57 2.69 -18.44
CA ALA A 94 12.96 2.70 -18.03
C ALA A 94 13.72 3.96 -18.47
N ASP A 95 13.30 4.61 -19.57
CA ASP A 95 14.05 5.73 -20.16
C ASP A 95 13.73 7.10 -19.52
N PRO A 96 14.63 7.74 -18.76
CA PRO A 96 14.40 9.06 -18.16
C PRO A 96 14.23 10.20 -19.18
N ARG A 97 14.58 10.01 -20.45
CA ARG A 97 14.42 10.98 -21.54
C ARG A 97 13.07 10.89 -22.24
N CYS A 98 12.23 9.90 -21.89
CA CYS A 98 10.83 9.84 -22.31
C CYS A 98 9.95 10.62 -21.32
N ALA A 99 9.13 11.57 -21.79
CA ALA A 99 8.11 12.18 -20.94
C ALA A 99 6.92 11.23 -20.75
N LYS A 100 6.49 11.00 -19.50
CA LYS A 100 5.33 10.14 -19.20
C LYS A 100 4.12 11.00 -18.91
N VAL A 101 3.08 10.87 -19.73
CA VAL A 101 1.77 11.48 -19.52
C VAL A 101 0.82 10.37 -19.10
N ILE A 102 0.27 10.44 -17.89
CA ILE A 102 -0.61 9.42 -17.33
C ILE A 102 -2.03 9.98 -17.32
N LEU A 103 -2.85 9.51 -18.26
CA LEU A 103 -4.22 9.94 -18.44
C LEU A 103 -5.17 8.94 -17.76
N ASN A 104 -5.92 9.42 -16.78
CA ASN A 104 -6.93 8.62 -16.09
C ASN A 104 -8.35 9.17 -16.31
N ARG A 105 -9.32 8.32 -15.98
CA ARG A 105 -10.75 8.65 -15.98
C ARG A 105 -11.42 7.80 -14.92
N ASN A 106 -12.57 8.25 -14.42
CA ASN A 106 -13.43 7.43 -13.60
C ASN A 106 -13.67 6.06 -14.29
N PRO A 107 -13.28 4.93 -13.65
CA PRO A 107 -13.41 3.59 -14.23
C PRO A 107 -14.86 3.25 -14.59
N LEU A 108 -15.83 3.70 -13.80
CA LEU A 108 -17.26 3.45 -14.03
C LEU A 108 -17.75 4.15 -15.31
N ASP A 109 -17.38 5.41 -15.50
CA ASP A 109 -17.73 6.16 -16.71
C ASP A 109 -17.08 5.56 -17.97
N SER A 110 -15.86 5.03 -17.82
CA SER A 110 -15.13 4.36 -18.88
C SER A 110 -15.80 3.03 -19.23
N TYR A 111 -16.16 2.24 -18.23
CA TYR A 111 -16.88 0.96 -18.36
C TYR A 111 -18.22 1.12 -19.08
N VAL A 112 -19.09 2.02 -18.60
CA VAL A 112 -20.40 2.29 -19.22
C VAL A 112 -20.24 2.80 -20.64
N SER A 113 -19.20 3.62 -20.88
CA SER A 113 -18.90 4.06 -22.25
C SER A 113 -18.39 2.96 -23.15
N TRP A 114 -17.63 2.00 -22.63
CA TRP A 114 -17.12 0.85 -23.38
C TRP A 114 -18.26 -0.12 -23.73
N LYS A 115 -19.15 -0.43 -22.78
CA LYS A 115 -20.37 -1.22 -23.04
C LYS A 115 -21.22 -0.60 -24.15
N ALA A 116 -21.43 0.71 -24.12
CA ALA A 116 -22.24 1.41 -25.11
C ALA A 116 -21.59 1.37 -26.50
N ALA A 117 -20.27 1.54 -26.59
CA ALA A 117 -19.54 1.44 -27.86
C ALA A 117 -19.60 0.01 -28.43
N ARG A 118 -19.48 -1.01 -27.58
CA ARG A 118 -19.61 -2.43 -27.98
C ARG A 118 -21.00 -2.75 -28.49
N ALA A 119 -22.05 -2.22 -27.85
CA ALA A 119 -23.44 -2.41 -28.27
C ALA A 119 -23.80 -1.69 -29.59
N THR A 120 -23.22 -0.50 -29.83
CA THR A 120 -23.58 0.36 -30.97
C THR A 120 -22.63 0.24 -32.18
N GLY A 121 -21.45 -0.35 -32.00
CA GLY A 121 -20.39 -0.39 -33.01
C GLY A 121 -19.74 0.98 -33.29
N GLN A 122 -20.06 2.02 -32.52
CA GLN A 122 -19.54 3.38 -32.71
C GLN A 122 -18.40 3.67 -31.73
N TRP A 123 -17.18 3.75 -32.27
CA TRP A 123 -15.95 3.96 -31.48
C TRP A 123 -15.46 5.44 -31.44
N LYS A 124 -15.86 6.26 -32.43
CA LYS A 124 -15.58 7.71 -32.51
C LYS A 124 -16.87 8.48 -32.84
N LEU A 125 -17.25 9.41 -31.97
CA LEU A 125 -18.33 10.38 -32.24
C LEU A 125 -17.73 11.61 -32.91
N THR A 126 -17.89 11.72 -34.24
CA THR A 126 -17.54 12.91 -35.03
C THR A 126 -18.74 13.86 -35.21
N ASN A 127 -19.98 13.39 -34.99
CA ASN A 127 -21.20 14.20 -35.09
C ASN A 127 -22.16 13.93 -33.92
N ALA A 128 -22.44 14.97 -33.12
CA ALA A 128 -23.31 14.88 -31.94
C ALA A 128 -24.80 14.65 -32.28
N THR A 129 -25.23 14.90 -33.51
CA THR A 129 -26.62 14.72 -33.98
C THR A 129 -27.00 13.26 -34.25
N HIS A 130 -26.05 12.32 -34.22
CA HIS A 130 -26.28 10.89 -34.46
C HIS A 130 -25.80 9.99 -33.31
N SER A 131 -25.79 10.49 -32.07
CA SER A 131 -25.54 9.61 -30.91
C SER A 131 -26.72 8.65 -30.77
N LYS A 132 -26.52 7.38 -31.14
CA LYS A 132 -27.49 6.33 -30.78
C LYS A 132 -27.42 6.16 -29.26
N PHE A 133 -28.43 6.69 -28.58
CA PHE A 133 -28.63 6.48 -27.16
C PHE A 133 -28.95 5.00 -26.96
N THR A 134 -28.10 4.29 -26.21
CA THR A 134 -28.32 2.89 -25.87
C THR A 134 -28.01 2.73 -24.41
N GLU A 135 -29.04 2.39 -23.65
CA GLU A 135 -28.88 2.01 -22.26
C GLU A 135 -28.12 0.68 -22.21
N VAL A 136 -27.13 0.60 -21.33
CA VAL A 136 -26.31 -0.60 -21.16
C VAL A 136 -26.70 -1.35 -19.90
N GLN A 137 -26.56 -2.66 -19.93
CA GLN A 137 -26.68 -3.47 -18.73
C GLN A 137 -25.32 -3.50 -18.00
N PHE A 138 -25.32 -3.13 -16.71
CA PHE A 138 -24.17 -3.23 -15.83
C PHE A 138 -24.00 -4.66 -15.34
N ASP A 139 -22.76 -5.16 -15.39
CA ASP A 139 -22.36 -6.47 -14.88
C ASP A 139 -21.25 -6.25 -13.84
N GLN A 140 -21.52 -6.65 -12.60
CA GLN A 140 -20.60 -6.44 -11.47
C GLN A 140 -19.27 -7.19 -11.67
N ALA A 141 -19.31 -8.48 -12.01
CA ALA A 141 -18.11 -9.29 -12.14
C ALA A 141 -17.24 -8.82 -13.32
N GLU A 142 -17.87 -8.40 -14.42
CA GLU A 142 -17.17 -7.80 -15.56
C GLU A 142 -16.51 -6.46 -15.16
N PHE A 143 -17.23 -5.62 -14.41
CA PHE A 143 -16.69 -4.35 -13.93
C PHE A 143 -15.53 -4.53 -12.96
N GLU A 144 -15.66 -5.46 -11.99
CA GLU A 144 -14.60 -5.78 -11.01
C GLU A 144 -13.34 -6.29 -11.72
N THR A 145 -13.48 -7.23 -12.67
CA THR A 145 -12.36 -7.74 -13.46
C THR A 145 -11.64 -6.61 -14.22
N GLN A 146 -12.39 -5.71 -14.86
CA GLN A 146 -11.80 -4.57 -15.56
C GLN A 146 -11.12 -3.60 -14.60
N LEU A 147 -11.75 -3.32 -13.46
CA LEU A 147 -11.18 -2.44 -12.43
C LEU A 147 -9.86 -3.01 -11.90
N GLU A 148 -9.78 -4.31 -11.65
CA GLU A 148 -8.56 -4.97 -11.19
C GLU A 148 -7.41 -4.87 -12.20
N ILE A 149 -7.70 -5.09 -13.49
CA ILE A 149 -6.71 -4.94 -14.57
C ILE A 149 -6.17 -3.50 -14.61
N LEU A 150 -7.07 -2.52 -14.61
CA LEU A 150 -6.72 -1.10 -14.62
C LEU A 150 -5.87 -0.71 -13.42
N GLN A 151 -6.27 -1.12 -12.22
CA GLN A 151 -5.51 -0.85 -11.00
C GLN A 151 -4.15 -1.55 -11.01
N LYS A 152 -4.06 -2.78 -11.52
CA LYS A 152 -2.79 -3.52 -11.63
C LYS A 152 -1.81 -2.78 -12.54
N PHE A 153 -2.28 -2.31 -13.70
CA PHE A 153 -1.47 -1.52 -14.62
C PHE A 153 -0.98 -0.21 -13.98
N GLN A 154 -1.88 0.53 -13.33
CA GLN A 154 -1.52 1.78 -12.63
C GLN A 154 -0.48 1.56 -11.53
N ARG A 155 -0.60 0.48 -10.75
CA ARG A 155 0.38 0.10 -9.72
C ARG A 155 1.73 -0.26 -10.32
N ASP A 156 1.76 -1.00 -11.42
CA ASP A 156 3.01 -1.36 -12.10
C ASP A 156 3.72 -0.11 -12.63
N VAL A 157 3.00 0.79 -13.32
CA VAL A 157 3.53 2.08 -13.77
C VAL A 157 4.09 2.88 -12.59
N GLN A 158 3.32 3.03 -11.51
CA GLN A 158 3.75 3.78 -10.33
C GLN A 158 5.00 3.17 -9.69
N HIS A 159 5.02 1.86 -9.48
CA HIS A 159 6.15 1.14 -8.89
C HIS A 159 7.42 1.32 -9.75
N ARG A 160 7.31 1.17 -11.07
CA ARG A 160 8.45 1.34 -11.99
C ARG A 160 8.99 2.76 -12.00
N LEU A 161 8.12 3.77 -11.99
CA LEU A 161 8.56 5.16 -11.89
C LEU A 161 9.27 5.41 -10.54
N GLN A 162 8.74 4.87 -9.45
CA GLN A 162 9.37 4.99 -8.12
C GLN A 162 10.74 4.32 -8.04
N THR A 163 10.88 3.09 -8.55
CA THR A 163 12.15 2.34 -8.49
C THR A 163 13.22 2.91 -9.40
N THR A 164 12.83 3.62 -10.46
CA THR A 164 13.77 4.27 -11.40
C THR A 164 13.98 5.76 -11.10
N GLY A 165 13.34 6.30 -10.06
CA GLY A 165 13.47 7.72 -9.67
C GLY A 165 12.83 8.70 -10.66
N GLN A 166 11.83 8.25 -11.41
CA GLN A 166 11.13 9.02 -12.43
C GLN A 166 9.74 9.48 -11.95
N THR A 167 9.14 10.41 -12.69
CA THR A 167 7.77 10.88 -12.44
C THR A 167 7.05 11.12 -13.77
N GLY A 168 5.71 11.10 -13.72
CA GLY A 168 4.84 11.39 -14.85
C GLY A 168 3.92 12.58 -14.58
N PHE A 169 3.40 13.18 -15.64
CA PHE A 169 2.35 14.19 -15.57
C PHE A 169 0.99 13.51 -15.56
N TYR A 170 0.31 13.58 -14.42
CA TYR A 170 -1.02 13.01 -14.25
C TYR A 170 -2.08 14.01 -14.71
N ILE A 171 -3.02 13.55 -15.53
CA ILE A 171 -4.12 14.36 -16.03
C ILE A 171 -5.40 13.53 -16.04
N GLY A 172 -6.50 14.12 -15.58
CA GLY A 172 -7.82 13.50 -15.62
C GLY A 172 -8.58 13.83 -16.89
N TYR A 173 -9.55 12.98 -17.25
CA TYR A 173 -10.45 13.21 -18.38
C TYR A 173 -11.16 14.58 -18.32
N ASP A 174 -11.60 14.99 -17.14
CA ASP A 174 -12.31 16.25 -16.96
C ASP A 174 -11.39 17.46 -17.12
N ASP A 175 -10.11 17.30 -16.76
CA ASP A 175 -9.06 18.33 -16.87
C ASP A 175 -8.60 18.56 -18.32
N LEU A 176 -8.87 17.62 -19.24
CA LEU A 176 -8.50 17.78 -20.65
C LEU A 176 -9.12 19.04 -21.28
N ARG A 177 -10.19 19.57 -20.69
CA ARG A 177 -10.89 20.78 -21.14
C ARG A 177 -10.35 22.07 -20.56
N ASP A 178 -9.42 21.98 -19.63
CA ASP A 178 -8.79 23.12 -19.00
C ASP A 178 -7.54 23.53 -19.80
N VAL A 179 -7.60 24.75 -20.37
CA VAL A 179 -6.51 25.32 -21.17
C VAL A 179 -5.24 25.51 -20.33
N ASP A 180 -5.36 25.83 -19.04
CA ASP A 180 -4.21 26.02 -18.16
C ASP A 180 -3.54 24.70 -17.82
N VAL A 181 -4.32 23.63 -17.61
CA VAL A 181 -3.78 22.27 -17.41
C VAL A 181 -3.08 21.78 -18.69
N MET A 182 -3.68 21.98 -19.86
CA MET A 182 -3.07 21.61 -21.13
C MET A 182 -1.77 22.37 -21.39
N ASN A 183 -1.73 23.67 -21.10
CA ASN A 183 -0.49 24.45 -21.13
C ASN A 183 0.54 23.97 -20.08
N GLY A 184 0.08 23.46 -18.94
CA GLY A 184 0.92 22.78 -17.94
C GLY A 184 1.57 21.51 -18.50
N LEU A 185 0.80 20.70 -19.24
CA LEU A 185 1.30 19.52 -19.94
C LEU A 185 2.35 19.88 -21.00
N LEU A 186 2.08 20.90 -21.83
CA LEU A 186 3.03 21.38 -22.84
C LEU A 186 4.37 21.80 -22.21
N ARG A 187 4.33 22.56 -21.11
CA ARG A 187 5.53 22.89 -20.33
C ARG A 187 6.23 21.66 -19.75
N PHE A 188 5.47 20.68 -19.26
CA PHE A 188 6.04 19.46 -18.71
C PHE A 188 6.83 18.68 -19.76
N ILE A 189 6.25 18.45 -20.94
CA ILE A 189 6.92 17.70 -22.02
C ILE A 189 8.04 18.52 -22.69
N GLY A 190 8.15 19.81 -22.37
CA GLY A 190 9.20 20.70 -22.86
C GLY A 190 8.88 21.36 -24.20
N ALA A 191 7.60 21.50 -24.54
CA ALA A 191 7.15 22.27 -25.70
C ALA A 191 7.17 23.78 -25.36
N ASP A 192 7.73 24.59 -26.25
CA ASP A 192 7.77 26.06 -26.11
C ASP A 192 6.44 26.75 -26.46
N ALA A 193 5.53 26.01 -27.10
CA ALA A 193 4.25 26.51 -27.54
C ALA A 193 3.24 26.65 -26.38
N ARG A 194 2.34 27.64 -26.52
CA ARG A 194 1.19 27.87 -25.65
C ARG A 194 -0.08 27.89 -26.49
N ILE A 195 -1.14 27.28 -25.99
CA ILE A 195 -2.45 27.29 -26.62
C ILE A 195 -3.41 28.24 -25.90
N ASP A 196 -4.19 28.99 -26.68
CA ASP A 196 -5.23 29.89 -26.18
C ASP A 196 -6.63 29.27 -26.20
N SER A 197 -6.79 28.16 -26.95
CA SER A 197 -8.05 27.42 -27.02
C SER A 197 -7.83 25.96 -27.40
N LEU A 198 -8.79 25.11 -27.05
CA LEU A 198 -8.77 23.68 -27.37
C LEU A 198 -9.49 23.39 -28.68
N ASP A 199 -9.20 22.22 -29.27
CA ASP A 199 -9.89 21.75 -30.46
C ASP A 199 -11.41 21.61 -30.20
N LYS A 200 -12.18 22.47 -30.88
CA LYS A 200 -13.65 22.56 -30.75
C LYS A 200 -14.38 21.40 -31.44
N LYS A 201 -13.70 20.55 -32.22
CA LYS A 201 -14.32 19.48 -33.02
C LYS A 201 -14.81 18.30 -32.17
N LEU A 202 -14.24 18.06 -30.99
CA LEU A 202 -14.60 16.92 -30.13
C LEU A 202 -15.54 17.34 -28.97
N LYS A 203 -16.84 17.10 -29.16
CA LYS A 203 -17.88 17.37 -28.16
C LYS A 203 -17.94 16.28 -27.06
N LYS A 204 -18.51 16.62 -25.89
CA LYS A 204 -18.72 15.66 -24.76
C LYS A 204 -19.52 14.48 -25.29
N GLN A 205 -18.93 13.28 -25.24
CA GLN A 205 -19.51 12.13 -25.93
C GLN A 205 -20.77 11.61 -25.24
N ASN A 206 -20.95 11.84 -23.92
CA ASN A 206 -22.17 11.49 -23.18
C ASN A 206 -22.38 12.47 -22.01
N PRO A 207 -23.20 13.52 -22.16
CA PRO A 207 -23.48 14.46 -21.08
C PRO A 207 -24.52 13.95 -20.05
N GLU A 208 -25.30 12.93 -20.41
CA GLU A 208 -26.37 12.39 -19.55
C GLU A 208 -25.84 11.63 -18.32
N PRO A 209 -26.52 11.72 -17.16
CA PRO A 209 -26.17 11.01 -15.95
C PRO A 209 -26.25 9.49 -16.13
N LEU A 210 -25.47 8.75 -15.34
CA LEU A 210 -25.41 7.28 -15.40
C LEU A 210 -26.78 6.60 -15.22
N GLU A 211 -27.66 7.20 -14.43
CA GLU A 211 -29.03 6.71 -14.20
C GLU A 211 -29.83 6.52 -15.49
N LYS A 212 -29.66 7.41 -16.46
CA LYS A 212 -30.34 7.29 -17.76
C LYS A 212 -29.60 6.39 -18.74
N ARG A 213 -28.36 6.00 -18.44
CA ARG A 213 -27.48 5.26 -19.35
C ARG A 213 -27.35 3.78 -18.98
N VAL A 214 -27.79 3.40 -17.78
CA VAL A 214 -27.65 2.04 -17.24
C VAL A 214 -29.04 1.50 -16.92
N GLN A 215 -29.43 0.40 -17.58
CA GLN A 215 -30.78 -0.18 -17.44
C GLN A 215 -31.05 -0.64 -15.99
N ASN A 216 -30.08 -1.32 -15.39
CA ASN A 216 -30.11 -1.82 -14.01
C ASN A 216 -29.35 -0.92 -13.04
N PHE A 217 -29.62 0.39 -13.08
CA PHE A 217 -28.92 1.39 -12.25
C PHE A 217 -29.01 1.10 -10.74
N SER A 218 -30.14 0.58 -10.26
CA SER A 218 -30.31 0.20 -8.85
C SER A 218 -29.36 -0.92 -8.43
N GLU A 219 -29.25 -1.99 -9.23
CA GLU A 219 -28.31 -3.09 -9.00
C GLU A 219 -26.86 -2.60 -9.05
N MET A 220 -26.53 -1.75 -10.02
CA MET A 220 -25.22 -1.10 -10.09
C MET A 220 -24.93 -0.30 -8.81
N ARG A 221 -25.90 0.45 -8.27
CA ARG A 221 -25.70 1.23 -7.02
C ARG A 221 -25.46 0.33 -5.80
N GLU A 222 -26.09 -0.83 -5.74
CA GLU A 222 -25.89 -1.84 -4.69
C GLU A 222 -24.51 -2.49 -4.82
N ALA A 223 -24.16 -3.01 -6.01
CA ALA A 223 -22.83 -3.57 -6.28
C ALA A 223 -21.71 -2.57 -6.00
N LEU A 224 -21.89 -1.31 -6.42
CA LEU A 224 -20.92 -0.25 -6.13
C LEU A 224 -20.85 0.09 -4.63
N ARG A 225 -21.89 -0.17 -3.82
CA ARG A 225 -21.90 0.15 -2.38
C ARG A 225 -20.92 -0.75 -1.62
N ASP A 226 -20.79 -1.98 -2.07
CA ASP A 226 -19.88 -2.98 -1.50
C ASP A 226 -18.45 -2.83 -2.05
N LEU A 227 -18.30 -2.21 -3.23
CA LEU A 227 -17.02 -1.71 -3.70
C LEU A 227 -16.53 -0.59 -2.78
N ASP A 228 -15.30 -0.70 -2.31
CA ASP A 228 -14.65 0.31 -1.49
C ASP A 228 -14.38 1.59 -2.30
N ARG A 229 -15.43 2.42 -2.43
CA ARG A 229 -15.47 3.63 -3.27
C ARG A 229 -14.43 4.68 -2.91
N PHE A 230 -13.90 4.59 -1.70
CA PHE A 230 -12.94 5.53 -1.15
C PHE A 230 -11.54 4.93 -1.07
N ASP A 231 -11.39 3.66 -1.47
CA ASP A 231 -10.17 2.89 -1.20
C ASP A 231 -9.83 2.97 0.30
N LEU A 232 -10.83 2.99 1.22
CA LEU A 232 -10.63 3.10 2.68
C LEU A 232 -9.82 1.93 3.23
N SER A 233 -9.99 0.73 2.66
CA SER A 233 -9.14 -0.44 2.87
C SER A 233 -7.69 -0.25 2.38
N ARG A 234 -7.44 0.78 1.58
CA ARG A 234 -6.13 1.17 1.03
C ARG A 234 -5.79 2.65 1.23
N THR A 235 -6.40 3.31 2.23
CA THR A 235 -5.89 4.56 2.77
C THR A 235 -4.40 4.36 2.98
N PRO A 236 -3.50 5.23 2.49
CA PRO A 236 -2.07 4.98 2.59
C PRO A 236 -1.75 4.62 4.03
N ASN A 237 -1.22 3.40 4.23
CA ASN A 237 -0.70 3.04 5.52
C ASN A 237 0.52 3.93 5.74
N PHE A 238 0.33 5.04 6.45
CA PHE A 238 1.38 5.98 6.80
C PHE A 238 2.33 5.41 7.86
N GLU A 239 1.98 4.26 8.44
CA GLU A 239 2.90 3.54 9.28
C GLU A 239 4.11 3.05 8.45
N PRO A 240 5.35 3.36 8.86
CA PRO A 240 6.53 2.97 8.12
C PRO A 240 6.60 1.46 7.91
N ARG A 241 6.89 1.03 6.66
CA ARG A 241 7.22 -0.37 6.36
C ARG A 241 8.39 -0.84 7.22
N ARG A 242 8.39 -2.12 7.57
CA ARG A 242 9.38 -2.72 8.47
C ARG A 242 10.13 -3.82 7.75
N GLY A 243 11.42 -3.91 8.00
CA GLY A 243 12.18 -5.10 7.64
C GLY A 243 11.93 -6.26 8.62
N PRO A 244 12.50 -7.44 8.36
CA PRO A 244 12.14 -8.69 9.05
C PRO A 244 12.67 -8.82 10.49
N ALA A 245 13.41 -7.83 11.02
CA ALA A 245 13.91 -7.82 12.39
C ALA A 245 14.71 -9.08 12.84
N ILE A 246 15.27 -9.85 11.90
CA ILE A 246 15.96 -11.14 12.13
C ILE A 246 16.93 -11.18 13.34
N PRO A 247 17.71 -10.12 13.67
CA PRO A 247 18.57 -10.16 14.86
C PRO A 247 17.84 -10.38 16.18
N THR A 248 16.52 -10.15 16.24
CA THR A 248 15.69 -10.38 17.43
C THR A 248 15.22 -11.83 17.57
N TYR A 249 15.34 -12.66 16.52
CA TYR A 249 14.83 -14.02 16.52
C TYR A 249 15.65 -14.91 17.49
N ILE A 250 14.96 -15.88 18.08
CA ILE A 250 15.50 -16.71 19.15
C ILE A 250 15.21 -18.17 18.83
N ALA A 251 16.26 -18.98 18.80
CA ALA A 251 16.14 -20.40 18.50
C ALA A 251 16.31 -21.25 19.76
N ALA A 252 15.44 -22.25 19.88
CA ALA A 252 15.64 -23.44 20.71
C ALA A 252 16.11 -24.56 19.77
N ASP A 253 17.41 -24.85 19.83
CA ASP A 253 18.11 -25.65 18.82
C ASP A 253 17.72 -27.11 18.85
N GLY A 254 17.63 -27.73 20.03
CA GLY A 254 17.23 -29.11 20.23
C GLY A 254 15.78 -29.36 19.85
N ALA A 255 14.88 -28.44 20.19
CA ALA A 255 13.46 -28.52 19.82
C ALA A 255 13.21 -28.16 18.34
N GLY A 256 14.15 -27.47 17.69
CA GLY A 256 13.96 -26.94 16.33
C GLY A 256 12.85 -25.90 16.27
N LEU A 257 12.72 -25.07 17.31
CA LEU A 257 11.72 -24.01 17.38
C LEU A 257 12.39 -22.64 17.19
N LEU A 258 11.77 -21.78 16.38
CA LEU A 258 12.23 -20.43 16.11
C LEU A 258 11.16 -19.42 16.55
N TYR A 259 11.44 -18.67 17.61
CA TYR A 259 10.58 -17.57 18.05
C TYR A 259 10.93 -16.28 17.32
N MET A 260 9.91 -15.68 16.70
CA MET A 260 9.95 -14.42 15.97
C MET A 260 9.20 -13.36 16.78
N PRO A 261 9.85 -12.64 17.72
CA PRO A 261 9.17 -11.79 18.67
C PRO A 261 8.55 -10.54 18.04
N LEU A 262 7.33 -10.23 18.44
CA LEU A 262 6.72 -8.91 18.28
C LEU A 262 7.03 -8.09 19.54
N ARG A 263 7.61 -6.90 19.35
CA ARG A 263 7.97 -6.02 20.47
C ARG A 263 6.75 -5.67 21.32
N SER A 264 6.96 -5.59 22.62
CA SER A 264 5.93 -5.41 23.66
C SER A 264 4.99 -6.61 23.83
N GLY A 265 5.36 -7.79 23.33
CA GLY A 265 4.70 -9.07 23.61
C GLY A 265 5.26 -9.78 24.87
N PRO A 266 4.84 -11.03 25.14
CA PRO A 266 5.27 -11.83 26.30
C PRO A 266 6.69 -12.43 26.13
N ASP A 267 7.61 -11.61 25.67
CA ASP A 267 8.98 -11.95 25.27
C ASP A 267 9.72 -12.78 26.33
N TRP A 268 9.62 -12.37 27.58
CA TRP A 268 10.38 -12.99 28.66
C TRP A 268 9.85 -14.39 29.01
N SER A 269 8.52 -14.56 29.08
CA SER A 269 7.89 -15.86 29.37
C SER A 269 8.17 -16.87 28.26
N VAL A 270 8.15 -16.45 26.99
CA VAL A 270 8.54 -17.30 25.86
C VAL A 270 10.03 -17.66 25.90
N LYS A 271 10.92 -16.68 26.13
CA LYS A 271 12.37 -16.93 26.28
C LYS A 271 12.66 -17.89 27.44
N ARG A 272 11.90 -17.77 28.53
CA ARG A 272 12.03 -18.63 29.70
C ARG A 272 11.62 -20.06 29.36
N PHE A 273 10.44 -20.24 28.76
CA PHE A 273 9.96 -21.53 28.28
C PHE A 273 10.96 -22.20 27.33
N LEU A 274 11.47 -21.49 26.32
CA LEU A 274 12.47 -22.03 25.40
C LEU A 274 13.79 -22.40 26.08
N GLY A 275 14.21 -21.63 27.10
CA GLY A 275 15.39 -21.96 27.89
C GLY A 275 15.19 -23.23 28.72
N ASP A 276 14.05 -23.34 29.40
CA ASP A 276 13.69 -24.51 30.20
C ASP A 276 13.54 -25.76 29.30
N LEU A 277 13.01 -25.60 28.08
CA LEU A 277 12.91 -26.66 27.06
C LEU A 277 14.27 -27.24 26.67
N GLU A 278 15.29 -26.39 26.57
CA GLU A 278 16.66 -26.75 26.19
C GLU A 278 17.55 -27.07 27.41
N GLY A 279 17.02 -26.94 28.63
CA GLY A 279 17.80 -27.08 29.87
C GLY A 279 18.88 -25.99 30.06
N VAL A 280 18.70 -24.82 29.45
CA VAL A 280 19.68 -23.71 29.49
C VAL A 280 19.06 -22.42 30.02
N ARG A 281 19.92 -21.49 30.46
CA ARG A 281 19.45 -20.14 30.81
C ARG A 281 18.95 -19.42 29.56
N PRO A 282 17.89 -18.57 29.65
CA PRO A 282 17.37 -17.84 28.48
C PRO A 282 18.41 -16.99 27.74
N ARG A 283 19.46 -16.53 28.43
CA ARG A 283 20.58 -15.78 27.83
C ARG A 283 21.52 -16.62 26.94
N ALA A 284 21.46 -17.94 27.05
CA ALA A 284 22.28 -18.89 26.30
C ALA A 284 21.60 -19.36 25.00
N LEU A 285 20.30 -19.13 24.83
CA LEU A 285 19.59 -19.40 23.57
C LEU A 285 20.23 -18.65 22.41
N GLN A 286 20.30 -19.32 21.26
CA GLN A 286 20.86 -18.77 20.02
C GLN A 286 20.01 -17.58 19.56
N ARG A 287 20.70 -16.48 19.21
CA ARG A 287 20.13 -15.15 18.94
C ARG A 287 21.04 -14.37 17.99
N LYS A 288 20.69 -13.12 17.68
CA LYS A 288 21.50 -12.21 16.85
C LYS A 288 21.79 -12.81 15.47
N PHE A 289 20.78 -13.47 14.91
CA PHE A 289 20.89 -14.00 13.55
C PHE A 289 21.10 -12.86 12.55
N THR A 290 21.88 -13.15 11.52
CA THR A 290 21.83 -12.49 10.21
C THR A 290 20.97 -13.31 9.26
N GLN A 291 20.58 -12.76 8.11
CA GLN A 291 19.88 -13.52 7.06
C GLN A 291 20.62 -14.82 6.69
N LYS A 292 21.96 -14.73 6.53
CA LYS A 292 22.80 -15.88 6.17
C LYS A 292 22.79 -16.95 7.25
N THR A 293 23.05 -16.57 8.50
CA THR A 293 23.11 -17.53 9.61
C THR A 293 21.75 -18.13 9.93
N LEU A 294 20.66 -17.39 9.71
CA LEU A 294 19.31 -17.92 9.87
C LEU A 294 19.00 -18.99 8.81
N ARG A 295 19.30 -18.73 7.53
CA ARG A 295 19.14 -19.74 6.48
C ARG A 295 19.95 -21.00 6.73
N GLN A 296 21.18 -20.85 7.23
CA GLN A 296 22.02 -21.99 7.63
C GLN A 296 21.39 -22.78 8.78
N TRP A 297 20.88 -22.09 9.81
CA TRP A 297 20.18 -22.73 10.93
C TRP A 297 18.94 -23.51 10.47
N GLN A 298 18.15 -22.92 9.57
CA GLN A 298 16.95 -23.53 9.00
C GLN A 298 17.29 -24.76 8.15
N ALA A 299 18.31 -24.66 7.30
CA ALA A 299 18.75 -25.77 6.44
C ALA A 299 19.29 -26.96 7.25
N SER A 300 19.97 -26.70 8.37
CA SER A 300 20.48 -27.77 9.23
C SER A 300 19.42 -28.40 10.14
N ARG A 301 18.18 -27.87 10.13
CA ARG A 301 17.07 -28.29 11.00
C ARG A 301 15.81 -28.48 10.16
N VAL A 302 15.81 -29.53 9.37
CA VAL A 302 14.66 -29.92 8.54
C VAL A 302 13.44 -30.14 9.44
N GLY A 303 12.31 -29.52 9.08
CA GLY A 303 11.08 -29.57 9.87
C GLY A 303 11.09 -28.67 11.11
N HIS A 304 12.02 -27.71 11.22
CA HIS A 304 11.92 -26.64 12.21
C HIS A 304 10.56 -25.93 12.09
N ARG A 305 10.07 -25.39 13.21
CA ARG A 305 8.83 -24.61 13.23
C ARG A 305 9.08 -23.25 13.84
N SER A 306 8.63 -22.24 13.12
CA SER A 306 8.69 -20.84 13.52
C SER A 306 7.36 -20.39 14.07
N PHE A 307 7.37 -19.49 15.04
CA PHE A 307 6.16 -18.96 15.62
C PHE A 307 6.34 -17.55 16.16
N THR A 308 5.20 -16.88 16.34
CA THR A 308 5.11 -15.57 16.97
C THR A 308 3.90 -15.51 17.89
N VAL A 309 3.81 -14.47 18.71
CA VAL A 309 2.73 -14.31 19.70
C VAL A 309 2.12 -12.93 19.58
N LEU A 310 0.81 -12.87 19.35
CA LEU A 310 -0.01 -11.67 19.37
C LEU A 310 -0.47 -11.37 20.80
N ARG A 311 -0.40 -10.10 21.18
CA ARG A 311 -0.98 -9.56 22.42
C ARG A 311 -2.14 -8.65 22.07
N HIS A 312 -3.18 -8.61 22.90
CA HIS A 312 -4.29 -7.69 22.72
C HIS A 312 -3.80 -6.23 22.56
N PRO A 313 -4.30 -5.43 21.60
CA PRO A 313 -3.77 -4.09 21.32
C PRO A 313 -3.71 -3.17 22.54
N VAL A 314 -4.73 -3.17 23.41
CA VAL A 314 -4.74 -2.43 24.69
C VAL A 314 -3.57 -2.84 25.58
N ALA A 315 -3.45 -4.14 25.89
CA ALA A 315 -2.39 -4.66 26.74
C ALA A 315 -0.99 -4.41 26.16
N ARG A 316 -0.86 -4.48 24.83
CA ARG A 316 0.40 -4.23 24.14
C ARG A 316 0.80 -2.76 24.20
N ALA A 317 -0.15 -1.85 23.96
CA ALA A 317 0.09 -0.42 24.08
C ALA A 317 0.44 -0.03 25.51
N HIS A 318 -0.21 -0.65 26.51
CA HIS A 318 0.08 -0.43 27.92
C HIS A 318 1.47 -0.89 28.32
N ALA A 319 1.88 -2.09 27.87
CA ALA A 319 3.25 -2.58 28.07
C ALA A 319 4.28 -1.61 27.45
N ALA A 320 4.06 -1.16 26.21
CA ALA A 320 4.93 -0.18 25.55
C ALA A 320 4.97 1.16 26.30
N PHE A 321 3.83 1.62 26.81
CA PHE A 321 3.76 2.85 27.60
C PHE A 321 4.58 2.75 28.89
N CYS A 322 4.40 1.67 29.65
CA CYS A 322 5.13 1.43 30.89
C CYS A 322 6.64 1.31 30.64
N ASP A 323 7.03 0.44 29.71
CA ASP A 323 8.44 0.11 29.48
C ASP A 323 9.19 1.22 28.76
N CYS A 324 8.59 1.84 27.74
CA CYS A 324 9.31 2.77 26.87
C CYS A 324 9.14 4.24 27.29
N ILE A 325 8.05 4.62 27.96
CA ILE A 325 7.72 6.02 28.25
C ILE A 325 7.80 6.34 29.74
N LEU A 326 7.28 5.47 30.61
CA LEU A 326 7.27 5.71 32.05
C LEU A 326 8.56 5.28 32.76
N SER A 327 9.18 4.18 32.32
CA SER A 327 10.41 3.67 32.92
C SER A 327 11.67 4.48 32.54
N ASP A 328 12.76 4.24 33.26
CA ASP A 328 14.11 4.74 33.00
C ASP A 328 15.11 3.63 32.64
N GLY A 329 14.61 2.41 32.42
CA GLY A 329 15.43 1.25 32.11
C GLY A 329 16.05 1.29 30.72
N ALA A 330 16.85 0.27 30.39
CA ALA A 330 17.57 0.17 29.10
C ALA A 330 16.65 0.15 27.84
N GLY A 331 15.35 -0.07 28.02
CA GLY A 331 14.34 -0.02 26.95
C GLY A 331 13.55 1.29 26.88
N SER A 332 13.84 2.26 27.76
CA SER A 332 13.14 3.54 27.85
C SER A 332 13.61 4.54 26.78
N PHE A 333 12.75 5.50 26.46
CA PHE A 333 13.00 6.55 25.48
C PHE A 333 12.87 7.96 26.11
N PRO A 334 13.85 8.41 26.91
CA PRO A 334 13.75 9.68 27.64
C PRO A 334 13.54 10.90 26.74
N GLY A 335 14.15 10.90 25.53
CA GLY A 335 13.94 11.97 24.55
C GLY A 335 12.52 12.00 23.96
N ILE A 336 11.93 10.82 23.70
CA ILE A 336 10.54 10.71 23.24
C ILE A 336 9.59 11.11 24.36
N ARG A 337 9.82 10.64 25.58
CA ARG A 337 9.09 11.02 26.79
C ARG A 337 9.05 12.54 26.98
N ALA A 338 10.21 13.21 26.92
CA ALA A 338 10.28 14.67 27.06
C ALA A 338 9.49 15.40 25.95
N ASN A 339 9.51 14.89 24.72
CA ASN A 339 8.72 15.42 23.62
C ASN A 339 7.21 15.24 23.87
N LEU A 340 6.78 14.05 24.30
CA LEU A 340 5.38 13.76 24.63
C LEU A 340 4.84 14.71 25.72
N ILE A 341 5.62 14.98 26.77
CA ILE A 341 5.25 15.95 27.81
C ILE A 341 5.12 17.36 27.21
N LYS A 342 6.15 17.81 26.49
CA LYS A 342 6.25 19.21 26.03
C LYS A 342 5.26 19.55 24.91
N VAL A 343 5.20 18.71 23.88
CA VAL A 343 4.48 18.96 22.62
C VAL A 343 3.09 18.34 22.66
N HIS A 344 2.98 17.07 23.06
CA HIS A 344 1.73 16.33 23.08
C HIS A 344 0.97 16.44 24.41
N LYS A 345 1.48 17.24 25.36
CA LYS A 345 0.86 17.55 26.66
C LYS A 345 0.51 16.31 27.47
N LEU A 346 1.34 15.27 27.35
CA LEU A 346 1.17 14.03 28.10
C LEU A 346 1.28 14.33 29.60
N ARG A 347 0.23 14.00 30.36
CA ARG A 347 0.14 14.28 31.81
C ARG A 347 0.84 13.18 32.61
N ILE A 348 2.16 13.10 32.45
CA ILE A 348 3.03 12.24 33.28
C ILE A 348 3.89 13.12 34.20
N PRO A 349 4.26 12.65 35.41
CA PRO A 349 5.14 13.41 36.30
C PRO A 349 6.45 13.80 35.60
N ASP A 350 7.03 14.97 35.93
CA ASP A 350 8.28 15.41 35.28
C ASP A 350 9.44 14.44 35.59
N GLY A 351 9.49 13.92 36.83
CA GLY A 351 10.41 12.88 37.26
C GLY A 351 9.99 11.45 36.87
N ILE A 352 10.90 10.49 37.04
CA ILE A 352 10.60 9.06 36.86
C ILE A 352 9.64 8.65 37.97
N ALA A 353 8.41 8.30 37.59
CA ALA A 353 7.42 7.81 38.54
C ALA A 353 7.71 6.35 38.85
N ASP A 354 7.74 6.00 40.14
CA ASP A 354 7.66 4.59 40.51
C ASP A 354 6.23 4.10 40.22
N ILE A 355 6.08 3.35 39.12
CA ILE A 355 4.78 2.82 38.67
C ILE A 355 4.19 1.85 39.71
N SER A 356 5.04 1.25 40.57
CA SER A 356 4.60 0.37 41.65
C SER A 356 4.05 1.13 42.86
N ASP A 357 4.40 2.41 43.03
CA ASP A 357 3.90 3.27 44.11
C ASP A 357 2.65 4.05 43.68
N ARG A 358 1.51 3.70 44.29
CA ARG A 358 0.21 4.35 44.03
C ARG A 358 0.03 5.67 44.81
N THR A 359 0.93 6.01 45.74
CA THR A 359 0.82 7.22 46.56
C THR A 359 1.30 8.47 45.81
N GLY A 360 2.38 8.36 45.04
CA GLY A 360 2.91 9.44 44.19
C GLY A 360 2.32 9.49 42.78
N TYR A 361 1.93 8.33 42.23
CA TYR A 361 1.34 8.20 40.89
C TYR A 361 0.12 7.28 40.95
N ASP A 362 -1.05 7.85 41.25
CA ASP A 362 -2.29 7.09 41.42
C ASP A 362 -2.88 6.59 40.09
N ASP A 363 -3.96 5.80 40.17
CA ASP A 363 -4.64 5.25 38.99
C ASP A 363 -5.35 6.32 38.14
N THR A 364 -5.78 7.44 38.73
CA THR A 364 -6.39 8.56 37.98
C THR A 364 -5.35 9.27 37.12
N GLN A 365 -4.14 9.45 37.64
CA GLN A 365 -3.01 9.99 36.89
C GLN A 365 -2.56 9.00 35.81
N HIS A 366 -2.52 7.71 36.14
CA HIS A 366 -2.17 6.66 35.19
C HIS A 366 -3.17 6.56 34.03
N TYR A 367 -4.46 6.58 34.34
CA TYR A 367 -5.56 6.63 33.37
C TYR A 367 -5.38 7.77 32.38
N LYS A 368 -5.25 9.01 32.88
CA LYS A 368 -5.13 10.21 32.03
C LYS A 368 -3.89 10.14 31.15
N ALA A 369 -2.77 9.68 31.71
CA ALA A 369 -1.52 9.57 31.00
C ALA A 369 -1.58 8.51 29.88
N PHE A 370 -2.13 7.33 30.18
CA PHE A 370 -2.25 6.25 29.21
C PHE A 370 -3.26 6.58 28.11
N LEU A 371 -4.40 7.19 28.45
CA LEU A 371 -5.38 7.67 27.47
C LEU A 371 -4.77 8.70 26.52
N SER A 372 -4.01 9.68 27.04
CA SER A 372 -3.30 10.65 26.20
C SER A 372 -2.23 9.98 25.33
N PHE A 373 -1.63 8.88 25.80
CA PHE A 373 -0.67 8.10 25.01
C PHE A 373 -1.36 7.38 23.84
N LEU A 374 -2.53 6.77 24.05
CA LEU A 374 -3.34 6.16 22.97
C LEU A 374 -3.77 7.20 21.93
N GLN A 375 -4.19 8.39 22.36
CA GLN A 375 -4.50 9.51 21.46
C GLN A 375 -3.29 9.97 20.65
N PHE A 376 -2.11 10.02 21.28
CA PHE A 376 -0.85 10.24 20.56
C PHE A 376 -0.58 9.13 19.54
N LEU A 377 -0.78 7.86 19.90
CA LEU A 377 -0.51 6.71 19.02
C LEU A 377 -1.38 6.75 17.75
N LYS A 378 -2.65 7.13 17.86
CA LYS A 378 -3.52 7.34 16.69
C LYS A 378 -2.90 8.33 15.69
N ASN A 379 -2.40 9.46 16.18
CA ASN A 379 -1.75 10.47 15.33
C ASN A 379 -0.37 10.00 14.84
N ASN A 380 0.37 9.26 15.67
CA ASN A 380 1.69 8.75 15.34
C ASN A 380 1.64 7.71 14.22
N LEU A 381 0.75 6.74 14.33
CA LEU A 381 0.57 5.64 13.37
C LEU A 381 -0.04 6.11 12.05
N SER A 382 -0.79 7.22 12.06
CA SER A 382 -1.28 7.89 10.85
C SER A 382 -0.29 8.90 10.24
N GLY A 383 0.95 8.96 10.74
CA GLY A 383 2.01 9.82 10.19
C GLY A 383 1.84 11.32 10.48
N GLN A 384 0.96 11.69 11.42
CA GLN A 384 0.66 13.09 11.76
C GLN A 384 1.56 13.67 12.86
N THR A 385 2.62 12.96 13.23
CA THR A 385 3.59 13.42 14.25
C THR A 385 5.02 13.29 13.74
N SER A 386 5.92 14.13 14.22
CA SER A 386 7.36 14.07 13.90
C SER A 386 8.12 12.98 14.67
N ILE A 387 7.52 12.38 15.71
CA ILE A 387 8.11 11.26 16.45
C ILE A 387 8.08 10.01 15.57
N ARG A 388 9.20 9.30 15.46
CA ARG A 388 9.25 8.02 14.71
C ARG A 388 8.23 7.03 15.28
N VAL A 389 7.64 6.20 14.44
CA VAL A 389 6.92 5.02 14.91
C VAL A 389 7.95 3.98 15.36
N ASP A 390 7.92 3.56 16.62
CA ASP A 390 8.83 2.54 17.16
C ASP A 390 8.18 1.15 17.15
N PRO A 391 8.93 0.06 16.87
CA PRO A 391 8.37 -1.29 16.92
C PRO A 391 7.64 -1.66 18.22
N ALA A 392 7.97 -1.02 19.35
CA ALA A 392 7.27 -1.25 20.62
C ALA A 392 5.77 -0.90 20.57
N TRP A 393 5.35 0.02 19.72
CA TRP A 393 3.93 0.43 19.58
C TRP A 393 3.46 0.47 18.11
N ALA A 394 4.29 0.05 17.16
CA ALA A 394 3.86 -0.22 15.80
C ALA A 394 2.74 -1.26 15.78
N SER A 395 1.83 -1.25 14.80
CA SER A 395 0.81 -2.29 14.69
C SER A 395 1.43 -3.67 14.49
N GLN A 396 0.84 -4.70 15.11
CA GLN A 396 1.32 -6.07 14.99
C GLN A 396 1.21 -6.57 13.55
N LEU A 397 0.18 -6.12 12.83
CA LEU A 397 0.04 -6.39 11.39
C LEU A 397 1.23 -5.85 10.59
N THR A 398 1.62 -4.59 10.79
CA THR A 398 2.76 -4.00 10.07
C THR A 398 4.07 -4.72 10.42
N LEU A 399 4.26 -5.15 11.67
CA LEU A 399 5.43 -5.95 12.06
C LEU A 399 5.46 -7.31 11.37
N LEU A 400 4.34 -8.01 11.28
CA LEU A 400 4.22 -9.31 10.60
C LEU A 400 4.41 -9.19 9.08
N GLN A 401 3.86 -8.14 8.46
CA GLN A 401 4.11 -7.82 7.06
C GLN A 401 5.60 -7.63 6.79
N GLY A 402 6.34 -7.00 7.70
CA GLY A 402 7.78 -6.86 7.59
C GLY A 402 8.56 -8.17 7.70
N MET A 403 8.10 -9.11 8.54
CA MET A 403 8.70 -10.45 8.63
C MET A 403 8.61 -11.19 7.30
N ALA A 404 7.49 -11.04 6.57
CA ALA A 404 7.22 -11.69 5.29
C ALA A 404 8.27 -11.39 4.20
N GLU A 405 9.04 -10.30 4.30
CA GLU A 405 10.15 -10.02 3.38
C GLU A 405 11.26 -11.09 3.44
N PHE A 406 11.38 -11.82 4.54
CA PHE A 406 12.31 -12.95 4.69
C PHE A 406 11.60 -14.30 4.80
N GLY A 407 10.51 -14.37 5.57
CA GLY A 407 9.73 -15.59 5.79
C GLY A 407 8.60 -15.39 6.81
N PHE A 408 7.60 -16.27 6.76
CA PHE A 408 6.45 -16.22 7.65
C PHE A 408 6.68 -17.07 8.91
N PRO A 409 6.16 -16.67 10.08
CA PRO A 409 5.99 -17.60 11.19
C PRO A 409 5.00 -18.71 10.76
N ASP A 410 5.35 -19.97 11.00
CA ASP A 410 4.46 -21.10 10.71
C ASP A 410 3.21 -21.10 11.60
N VAL A 411 3.30 -20.50 12.79
CA VAL A 411 2.21 -20.38 13.75
C VAL A 411 2.17 -18.96 14.33
N ILE A 412 1.00 -18.33 14.26
CA ILE A 412 0.72 -17.05 14.92
C ILE A 412 -0.21 -17.35 16.10
N MET A 413 0.33 -17.25 17.31
CA MET A 413 -0.37 -17.63 18.54
C MET A 413 -1.00 -16.43 19.24
N ARG A 414 -2.04 -16.68 20.03
CA ARG A 414 -2.63 -15.69 20.94
C ARG A 414 -2.03 -15.78 22.33
N GLU A 415 -1.70 -14.66 22.96
CA GLU A 415 -1.15 -14.64 24.31
C GLU A 415 -2.07 -15.34 25.34
N GLU A 416 -3.39 -15.16 25.24
CA GLU A 416 -4.37 -15.76 26.14
C GLU A 416 -4.47 -17.28 26.01
N ARG A 417 -3.99 -17.86 24.89
CA ARG A 417 -3.93 -19.30 24.64
C ARG A 417 -2.51 -19.83 24.52
N LEU A 418 -1.51 -19.02 24.88
CA LEU A 418 -0.12 -19.28 24.56
C LEU A 418 0.38 -20.61 25.14
N GLU A 419 0.02 -20.93 26.38
CA GLU A 419 0.46 -22.19 27.00
C GLU A 419 0.01 -23.40 26.18
N VAL A 420 -1.29 -23.45 25.86
CA VAL A 420 -1.91 -24.56 25.12
C VAL A 420 -1.31 -24.69 23.72
N GLU A 421 -1.20 -23.57 22.99
CA GLU A 421 -0.71 -23.56 21.61
C GLU A 421 0.79 -23.86 21.53
N LEU A 422 1.59 -23.34 22.46
CA LEU A 422 3.03 -23.56 22.49
C LEU A 422 3.37 -24.98 22.94
N HIS A 423 2.63 -25.55 23.90
CA HIS A 423 2.74 -26.96 24.26
C HIS A 423 2.38 -27.88 23.10
N ALA A 424 1.32 -27.57 22.35
CA ALA A 424 0.95 -28.34 21.15
C ALA A 424 2.07 -28.28 20.09
N LEU A 425 2.65 -27.10 19.85
CA LEU A 425 3.77 -26.94 18.91
C LEU A 425 5.03 -27.70 19.37
N ALA A 426 5.36 -27.66 20.67
CA ALA A 426 6.49 -28.40 21.22
C ALA A 426 6.30 -29.92 21.08
N ARG A 427 5.08 -30.43 21.32
CA ARG A 427 4.74 -31.85 21.13
C ARG A 427 4.86 -32.29 19.67
N GLN A 428 4.47 -31.44 18.71
CA GLN A 428 4.70 -31.71 17.28
C GLN A 428 6.19 -31.85 16.92
N ARG A 429 7.09 -31.33 17.76
CA ARG A 429 8.55 -31.46 17.65
C ARG A 429 9.14 -32.59 18.49
N GLY A 430 8.30 -33.47 19.05
CA GLY A 430 8.74 -34.65 19.81
C GLY A 430 9.01 -34.38 21.29
N VAL A 431 8.67 -33.18 21.79
CA VAL A 431 8.77 -32.88 23.22
C VAL A 431 7.55 -33.47 23.93
N LEU A 432 7.74 -34.59 24.64
CA LEU A 432 6.64 -35.31 25.29
C LEU A 432 6.04 -34.53 26.47
N ASP A 433 6.90 -33.92 27.28
CA ASP A 433 6.52 -33.18 28.49
C ASP A 433 7.06 -31.75 28.43
N PRO A 434 6.38 -30.82 27.73
CA PRO A 434 6.81 -29.44 27.65
C PRO A 434 6.70 -28.75 29.02
N PRO A 435 7.67 -27.90 29.41
CA PRO A 435 7.64 -27.21 30.71
C PRO A 435 6.45 -26.25 30.81
N ALA A 436 6.02 -25.95 32.03
CA ALA A 436 5.00 -24.92 32.26
C ALA A 436 5.50 -23.56 31.75
N ILE A 437 4.60 -22.76 31.16
CA ILE A 437 4.92 -21.38 30.81
C ILE A 437 4.73 -20.49 32.03
N GLN A 438 5.63 -19.53 32.23
CA GLN A 438 5.43 -18.52 33.25
C GLN A 438 4.31 -17.56 32.83
N PRO A 439 3.64 -16.88 33.79
CA PRO A 439 2.62 -15.88 33.48
C PRO A 439 3.07 -14.91 32.39
N THR A 440 2.21 -14.67 31.41
CA THR A 440 2.51 -13.86 30.22
C THR A 440 2.17 -12.38 30.41
N ALA A 441 1.27 -12.11 31.37
CA ALA A 441 0.87 -10.76 31.76
C ALA A 441 2.08 -9.86 32.04
N HIS A 442 1.97 -8.61 31.60
CA HIS A 442 2.98 -7.59 31.85
C HIS A 442 3.15 -7.32 33.36
N ALA A 443 4.35 -6.90 33.80
CA ALA A 443 4.63 -6.65 35.22
C ALA A 443 3.69 -5.60 35.85
N HIS A 444 3.11 -4.72 35.04
CA HIS A 444 2.13 -3.71 35.46
C HIS A 444 0.69 -4.02 35.00
N HIS A 445 0.35 -5.29 34.78
CA HIS A 445 -0.99 -5.68 34.33
C HIS A 445 -2.11 -5.23 35.29
N ASP A 446 -1.89 -5.28 36.60
CA ASP A 446 -2.87 -4.82 37.60
C ASP A 446 -3.17 -3.31 37.48
N ARG A 447 -2.21 -2.51 36.97
CA ARG A 447 -2.46 -1.10 36.67
C ARG A 447 -3.41 -0.95 35.50
N LEU A 448 -3.27 -1.77 34.46
CA LEU A 448 -4.17 -1.76 33.32
C LEU A 448 -5.59 -2.16 33.74
N ILE A 449 -5.74 -3.23 34.53
CA ILE A 449 -7.05 -3.65 35.07
C ILE A 449 -7.72 -2.49 35.81
N ALA A 450 -6.97 -1.78 36.66
CA ALA A 450 -7.53 -0.69 37.47
C ALA A 450 -7.99 0.54 36.67
N ILE A 451 -7.43 0.77 35.47
CA ILE A 451 -7.75 1.95 34.64
C ILE A 451 -8.59 1.63 33.40
N TYR A 452 -8.82 0.35 33.11
CA TYR A 452 -9.50 -0.04 31.88
C TYR A 452 -10.99 0.32 31.93
N ASP A 453 -11.45 0.98 30.88
CA ASP A 453 -12.86 1.31 30.64
C ASP A 453 -13.15 1.37 29.13
N ALA A 454 -14.40 1.69 28.79
CA ALA A 454 -14.83 1.83 27.40
C ALA A 454 -14.11 2.97 26.64
N GLU A 455 -13.60 3.99 27.34
CA GLU A 455 -12.89 5.11 26.72
C GLU A 455 -11.46 4.69 26.32
N ILE A 456 -10.76 3.94 27.18
CA ILE A 456 -9.46 3.32 26.87
C ILE A 456 -9.61 2.33 25.71
N GLU A 457 -10.62 1.46 25.74
CA GLU A 457 -10.87 0.49 24.67
C GLU A 457 -11.12 1.22 23.34
N LYS A 458 -11.99 2.24 23.35
CA LYS A 458 -12.25 3.05 22.17
C LYS A 458 -10.99 3.73 21.64
N ALA A 459 -10.19 4.35 22.51
CA ALA A 459 -8.97 5.03 22.10
C ALA A 459 -7.92 4.06 21.53
N ALA A 460 -7.80 2.85 22.09
CA ALA A 460 -6.94 1.81 21.55
C ALA A 460 -7.44 1.29 20.20
N HIS A 461 -8.75 1.07 20.05
CA HIS A 461 -9.35 0.68 18.78
C HIS A 461 -9.14 1.74 17.70
N GLU A 462 -9.26 3.03 18.03
CA GLU A 462 -8.98 4.11 17.09
C GLU A 462 -7.49 4.18 16.67
N ALA A 463 -6.56 3.82 17.56
CA ALA A 463 -5.13 3.78 17.24
C ALA A 463 -4.72 2.51 16.46
N TYR A 464 -5.33 1.37 16.77
CA TYR A 464 -4.92 0.05 16.29
C TYR A 464 -6.01 -0.67 15.47
N ALA A 465 -6.94 0.06 14.83
CA ALA A 465 -8.06 -0.51 14.09
C ALA A 465 -7.66 -1.69 13.17
N ARG A 466 -6.49 -1.57 12.52
CA ARG A 466 -5.93 -2.62 11.64
C ARG A 466 -5.57 -3.92 12.37
N ASP A 467 -5.09 -3.86 13.61
CA ASP A 467 -4.84 -5.06 14.42
C ASP A 467 -6.16 -5.69 14.87
N TYR A 468 -7.15 -4.87 15.27
CA TYR A 468 -8.48 -5.37 15.63
C TYR A 468 -9.15 -6.09 14.47
N GLU A 469 -9.12 -5.50 13.28
CA GLU A 469 -9.72 -6.06 12.07
C GLU A 469 -8.97 -7.31 11.58
N ALA A 470 -7.66 -7.19 11.35
CA ALA A 470 -6.88 -8.28 10.76
C ALA A 470 -6.80 -9.53 11.66
N PHE A 471 -6.92 -9.34 12.97
CA PHE A 471 -6.83 -10.42 13.94
C PHE A 471 -8.14 -10.64 14.70
N GLY A 472 -9.25 -10.00 14.35
CA GLY A 472 -10.55 -10.21 15.00
C GLY A 472 -10.54 -10.03 16.53
N PHE A 473 -9.80 -9.06 17.06
CA PHE A 473 -9.83 -8.78 18.50
C PHE A 473 -11.18 -8.15 18.89
N GLY A 474 -11.73 -8.60 20.02
CA GLY A 474 -12.89 -7.96 20.68
C GLY A 474 -12.44 -6.92 21.70
N ALA A 475 -13.32 -6.56 22.64
CA ALA A 475 -12.92 -5.76 23.80
C ALA A 475 -11.92 -6.54 24.66
N TRP A 476 -10.98 -5.83 25.31
CA TRP A 476 -9.92 -6.48 26.10
C TRP A 476 -10.44 -7.27 27.30
N ALA A 477 -11.50 -6.78 27.96
CA ALA A 477 -12.15 -7.39 29.11
C ALA A 477 -13.67 -7.33 28.99
#